data_AF-X1UX66-F1
#
_entry.id   AF-X1UX66-F1
#
_cell.length_a   1.000
_cell.length_b   1.000
_cell.length_c   1.000
_cell.angle_alpha   90.00
_cell.angle_beta   90.00
_cell.angle_gamma   90.00
#
_symmetry.space_group_name_H-M   'P 1'
#
loop_
_entity.id
_entity.type
_entity.pdbx_description
1 polymer ?
#
loop_
_entity_poly.entity_id
_entity_poly.type
_entity_poly.pdbx_seq_one_letter_code
_entity_poly.pdbx_strand_id
1 'polypeptide(L)'
;MITMKSRERVIKALSHEEPDRVPIDLGAMGCSGIAAMAYNILKKYLGIKGGSTKVVDMWQQLAKPELEILERFHVDTIGIWP
;
A
#
# COMPACT_ATOMS: atom_id res chain seq x y z
N MET A 1 1.17 -0.15 24.77
CA MET A 1 0.54 -1.08 23.81
C MET A 1 1.65 -1.88 23.15
N ILE A 2 1.45 -3.17 22.91
CA ILE A 2 2.44 -4.00 22.21
C ILE A 2 2.28 -3.72 20.71
N THR A 3 3.33 -3.19 20.07
CA THR A 3 3.35 -2.94 18.63
C THR A 3 3.65 -4.25 17.90
N MET A 4 2.74 -4.70 17.03
CA MET A 4 2.93 -5.90 16.20
C MET A 4 3.69 -5.58 14.91
N LYS A 5 4.41 -6.55 14.37
CA LYS A 5 4.96 -6.45 13.00
C LYS A 5 3.83 -6.58 11.97
N SER A 6 4.00 -6.00 10.78
CA SER A 6 3.02 -6.09 9.70
C SER A 6 2.58 -7.51 9.37
N ARG A 7 3.53 -8.45 9.27
CA ARG A 7 3.21 -9.87 9.05
C ARG A 7 2.35 -10.47 10.16
N GLU A 8 2.65 -10.18 11.42
CA GLU A 8 1.91 -10.71 12.58
C GLU A 8 0.49 -10.16 12.61
N ARG A 9 0.34 -8.85 12.34
CA ARG A 9 -0.93 -8.15 12.23
C ARG A 9 -1.83 -8.77 11.16
N VAL A 10 -1.30 -9.02 9.96
CA VAL A 10 -2.05 -9.63 8.85
C VAL A 10 -2.47 -11.06 9.20
N ILE A 11 -1.55 -11.87 9.77
CA ILE A 11 -1.87 -13.26 10.13
C ILE A 11 -2.98 -13.32 11.18
N LYS A 12 -2.92 -12.50 12.24
CA LYS A 12 -3.99 -12.46 13.26
C LYS A 12 -5.35 -12.09 12.68
N ALA A 13 -5.39 -11.04 11.86
CA ALA A 13 -6.63 -10.61 11.21
C ALA A 13 -7.22 -11.74 10.34
N LEU A 14 -6.40 -12.43 9.56
CA LEU A 14 -6.82 -13.59 8.76
C LEU A 14 -7.24 -14.80 9.60
N SER A 15 -6.71 -14.93 10.82
CA SER A 15 -7.12 -15.93 11.81
C SER A 15 -8.33 -15.52 12.65
N HIS A 16 -8.99 -14.40 12.32
CA HIS A 16 -10.14 -13.88 13.07
C HIS A 16 -9.80 -13.53 14.54
N GLU A 17 -8.54 -13.20 14.82
CA GLU A 17 -8.08 -12.70 16.11
C GLU A 17 -7.87 -11.18 16.07
N GLU A 18 -8.15 -10.48 17.17
CA GLU A 18 -7.97 -9.03 17.26
C GLU A 18 -6.47 -8.64 17.17
N PRO A 19 -6.04 -7.90 16.13
CA PRO A 19 -4.69 -7.36 16.03
C PRO A 19 -4.53 -6.05 16.82
N ASP A 20 -3.34 -5.46 16.82
CA ASP A 20 -3.10 -4.13 17.42
C ASP A 20 -3.77 -2.97 16.64
N ARG A 21 -4.06 -3.17 15.35
CA ARG A 21 -4.92 -2.34 14.49
C ARG A 21 -5.32 -3.11 13.23
N VAL A 22 -6.31 -2.60 12.51
CA VAL A 22 -6.69 -3.13 11.18
C VAL A 22 -5.47 -3.08 10.23
N PRO A 23 -5.11 -4.18 9.55
CA PRO A 23 -4.06 -4.19 8.53
C PRO A 23 -4.42 -3.30 7.33
N ILE A 24 -3.42 -2.65 6.73
CA ILE A 24 -3.59 -1.79 5.57
C ILE A 24 -2.96 -2.47 4.35
N ASP A 25 -3.72 -2.57 3.27
CA ASP A 25 -3.22 -2.96 1.94
C ASP A 25 -3.30 -1.77 0.98
N LEU A 26 -2.27 -1.58 0.16
CA LEU A 26 -2.23 -0.58 -0.89
C LEU A 26 -1.41 -1.10 -2.06
N GLY A 27 -2.05 -1.85 -2.95
CA GLY A 27 -1.44 -2.34 -4.18
C GLY A 27 -0.60 -3.61 -4.01
N ALA A 28 -0.83 -4.44 -2.98
CA ALA A 28 -0.23 -5.77 -2.96
C ALA A 28 -0.88 -6.72 -3.98
N MET A 29 -2.17 -6.51 -4.30
CA MET A 29 -2.84 -7.12 -5.44
C MET A 29 -3.02 -6.10 -6.57
N GLY A 30 -2.94 -6.55 -7.83
CA GLY A 30 -3.05 -5.67 -9.02
C GLY A 30 -4.31 -4.81 -9.11
N CYS A 31 -5.38 -5.16 -8.40
CA CYS A 31 -6.63 -4.41 -8.34
C CYS A 31 -6.84 -3.62 -7.03
N SER A 32 -5.94 -3.73 -6.05
CA SER A 32 -6.04 -3.10 -4.71
C SER A 32 -5.33 -1.75 -4.60
N GLY A 33 -4.90 -1.20 -5.73
CA GLY A 33 -4.06 -0.01 -5.79
C GLY A 33 -4.83 1.31 -5.77
N ILE A 34 -4.12 2.37 -6.14
CA ILE A 34 -4.65 3.72 -6.29
C ILE A 34 -4.56 4.16 -7.75
N ALA A 35 -5.60 4.82 -8.27
CA ALA A 35 -5.57 5.36 -9.63
C ALA A 35 -4.37 6.30 -9.83
N ALA A 36 -3.64 6.16 -10.94
CA ALA A 36 -2.37 6.86 -11.18
C ALA A 36 -2.52 8.39 -11.15
N MET A 37 -3.65 8.91 -11.61
CA MET A 37 -3.98 10.33 -11.48
C MET A 37 -4.13 10.77 -10.01
N ALA A 38 -4.90 10.03 -9.21
CA ALA A 38 -5.06 10.31 -7.79
C ALA A 38 -3.72 10.19 -7.05
N TYR A 39 -2.90 9.23 -7.44
CA TYR A 39 -1.57 9.03 -6.88
C TYR A 39 -0.63 10.22 -7.16
N ASN A 40 -0.63 10.77 -8.38
CA ASN A 40 0.15 11.96 -8.69
C ASN A 40 -0.31 13.19 -7.89
N ILE A 41 -1.62 13.35 -7.68
CA ILE A 41 -2.18 14.40 -6.82
C ILE A 41 -1.70 14.21 -5.37
N LEU A 42 -1.72 12.97 -4.87
CA LEU A 42 -1.21 12.63 -3.54
C LEU A 42 0.27 12.99 -3.42
N LYS A 43 1.12 12.58 -4.37
CA LYS A 43 2.55 12.93 -4.33
C LYS A 43 2.78 14.44 -4.30
N LYS A 44 2.04 15.20 -5.11
CA LYS A 44 2.09 16.67 -5.11
C LYS A 44 1.70 17.24 -3.74
N TYR A 45 0.62 16.75 -3.14
CA TYR A 45 0.15 17.18 -1.82
C TYR A 45 1.19 16.87 -0.73
N LEU A 46 1.86 15.73 -0.83
CA LEU A 46 2.90 15.32 0.12
C LEU A 46 4.28 15.96 -0.14
N GLY A 47 4.42 16.78 -1.18
CA GLY A 47 5.69 17.42 -1.53
C GLY A 47 6.74 16.45 -2.11
N ILE A 48 6.33 15.27 -2.55
CA ILE A 48 7.22 14.26 -3.15
C ILE A 48 7.51 14.68 -4.59
N LYS A 49 8.77 15.05 -4.84
CA LYS A 49 9.25 15.55 -6.15
C LYS A 49 9.99 14.48 -6.97
N GLY A 50 10.29 13.34 -6.37
CA GLY A 50 11.02 12.25 -6.99
C GLY A 50 10.12 11.15 -7.57
N GLY A 51 10.78 10.19 -8.23
CA GLY A 51 10.14 9.00 -8.76
C GLY A 51 9.31 9.23 -10.03
N SER A 52 8.84 8.13 -10.62
CA SER A 52 7.88 8.15 -11.73
C SER A 52 6.76 7.19 -11.40
N THR A 53 5.52 7.66 -11.55
CA THR A 53 4.34 6.83 -11.30
C THR A 53 4.27 5.75 -12.36
N LYS A 54 4.44 4.50 -11.94
CA LYS A 54 4.32 3.33 -12.81
C LYS A 54 2.90 2.79 -12.75
N VAL A 55 2.29 2.53 -13.90
CA VAL A 55 0.97 1.89 -14.00
C VAL A 55 1.16 0.37 -14.05
N VAL A 56 0.47 -0.37 -13.17
CA VAL A 56 0.54 -1.85 -13.11
C VAL A 56 -0.71 -2.52 -13.67
N ASP A 57 -1.85 -1.83 -13.66
CA ASP A 57 -3.06 -2.25 -14.35
C ASP A 57 -3.44 -1.15 -15.33
N MET A 58 -3.33 -1.44 -16.62
CA MET A 58 -3.63 -0.47 -17.69
C MET A 58 -5.14 -0.19 -17.83
N TRP A 59 -5.99 -1.14 -17.47
CA TRP A 59 -7.45 -1.01 -17.58
C TRP A 59 -7.98 -0.10 -16.49
N GLN A 60 -7.56 -0.36 -15.26
CA GLN A 60 -7.94 0.44 -14.09
C GLN A 60 -7.04 1.67 -13.91
N GLN A 61 -5.94 1.76 -14.66
CA GLN A 61 -4.90 2.78 -14.54
C GLN A 61 -4.35 2.88 -13.10
N LEU A 62 -4.12 1.74 -12.45
CA LEU A 62 -3.64 1.70 -11.07
C LEU A 62 -2.13 1.89 -11.02
N ALA A 63 -1.68 2.79 -10.14
CA ALA A 63 -0.29 3.02 -9.86
C ALA A 63 0.29 1.92 -8.97
N LYS A 64 1.60 1.68 -9.14
CA LYS A 64 2.46 1.04 -8.16
C LYS A 64 2.99 2.09 -7.19
N PRO A 65 2.53 2.13 -5.93
CA PRO A 65 3.09 3.06 -4.96
C PRO A 65 4.57 2.78 -4.71
N GLU A 66 5.36 3.84 -4.55
CA GLU A 66 6.77 3.73 -4.14
C GLU A 66 6.87 3.29 -2.66
N LEU A 67 7.98 2.64 -2.29
CA LEU A 67 8.19 2.14 -0.92
C LEU A 67 8.04 3.24 0.13
N GLU A 68 8.50 4.47 -0.16
CA GLU A 68 8.35 5.61 0.75
C GLU A 68 6.89 5.93 1.08
N ILE A 69 5.96 5.71 0.14
CA ILE A 69 4.53 5.86 0.39
C ILE A 69 4.02 4.71 1.25
N LEU A 70 4.40 3.48 0.92
CA LEU A 70 3.98 2.31 1.69
C LEU A 70 4.43 2.41 3.16
N GLU A 71 5.67 2.84 3.39
CA GLU A 71 6.23 3.09 4.72
C GLU A 71 5.50 4.24 5.44
N ARG A 72 5.27 5.36 4.76
CA ARG A 72 4.59 6.54 5.32
C ARG A 72 3.17 6.25 5.77
N PHE A 73 2.45 5.40 5.05
CA PHE A 73 1.08 5.02 5.38
C PHE A 73 0.98 3.71 6.16
N HIS A 74 2.11 3.14 6.60
CA HIS A 74 2.18 1.91 7.38
C HIS A 74 1.46 0.73 6.72
N VAL A 75 1.59 0.60 5.39
CA VAL A 75 1.04 -0.51 4.61
C VAL A 75 1.68 -1.82 5.07
N ASP A 76 0.87 -2.84 5.27
CA ASP A 76 1.26 -4.10 5.91
C ASP A 76 1.61 -5.23 4.92
N THR A 77 1.38 -4.98 3.63
CA THR A 77 1.49 -5.93 2.54
C THR A 77 2.39 -5.40 1.42
N ILE A 78 3.01 -6.31 0.67
CA ILE A 78 3.72 -5.97 -0.56
C ILE A 78 3.39 -6.99 -1.64
N GLY A 79 3.15 -6.53 -2.86
CA GLY A 79 2.86 -7.41 -3.98
C GLY A 79 4.11 -8.14 -4.44
N ILE A 80 4.01 -9.47 -4.57
CA ILE A 80 5.05 -10.29 -5.19
C ILE A 80 4.65 -10.47 -6.65
N TRP A 81 5.42 -9.87 -7.54
CA TRP A 81 5.16 -9.90 -8.98
C TRP A 81 6.04 -10.99 -9.63
N PRO A 82 5.50 -11.79 -10.56
CA PRO A 82 6.29 -12.75 -11.36
C PRO A 82 7.27 -12.05 -12.30
#